data_AF-A0A669EU32-F1
#
_entry.id   AF-A0A669EU32-F1
#
_cell.length_a   1.000
_cell.length_b   1.000
_cell.length_c   1.000
_cell.angle_alpha   90.00
_cell.angle_beta   90.00
_cell.angle_gamma   90.00
#
_symmetry.space_group_name_H-M   'P 1'
#
loop_
_entity.id
_entity.type
_entity.pdbx_description
1 polymer ?
#
loop_
_entity_poly.entity_id
_entity_poly.type
_entity_poly.pdbx_seq_one_letter_code
_entity_poly.pdbx_strand_id
1 'polypeptide(L)'
;METVEKECGALGGLFQAIVNDMKCSYPVWEDFSAKATKLHSQLRTTVLAAVAFLDAFQKVADMATNTRGATRDIGSALTRMCMRHRSIEAKLRQFTNALMESLITPLQDKIEDWKKTANQLDKDHAKEYKRSRHEIKKKSSDTMKLQKKARKDGGKQNALSI
;
A
#
# COMPACT_ATOMS: atom_id res chain seq x y z
N MET A 1 12.56 35.79 13.62
CA MET A 1 11.88 35.60 12.33
C MET A 1 12.69 34.65 11.44
N GLU A 2 14.01 34.83 11.31
CA GLU A 2 14.89 33.90 10.56
C GLU A 2 14.85 32.43 11.05
N THR A 3 14.77 32.18 12.36
CA THR A 3 14.69 30.82 12.91
C THR A 3 13.44 30.08 12.43
N VAL A 4 12.29 30.77 12.46
CA VAL A 4 10.99 30.22 12.02
C VAL A 4 10.96 30.00 10.51
N GLU A 5 11.58 30.88 9.72
CA GLU A 5 11.67 30.68 8.26
C GLU A 5 12.56 29.48 7.89
N LYS A 6 13.66 29.25 8.61
CA LYS A 6 14.51 28.06 8.45
C LYS A 6 13.76 26.77 8.82
N GLU A 7 13.04 26.77 9.93
CA GLU A 7 12.22 25.62 10.35
C GLU A 7 11.09 25.31 9.36
N CYS A 8 10.39 26.31 8.85
CA CYS A 8 9.37 26.12 7.80
C CYS A 8 9.97 25.56 6.51
N GLY A 9 11.18 25.99 6.12
CA GLY A 9 11.90 25.44 4.97
C GLY A 9 12.28 23.98 5.17
N ALA A 10 12.78 23.62 6.36
CA ALA A 10 13.12 22.24 6.71
C ALA A 10 11.89 21.32 6.70
N LEU A 11 10.77 21.77 7.27
CA LEU A 11 9.51 21.01 7.29
C LEU A 11 8.94 20.82 5.87
N GLY A 12 8.99 21.84 5.03
CA GLY A 12 8.57 21.73 3.62
C GLY A 12 9.45 20.76 2.83
N GLY A 13 10.76 20.75 3.08
CA GLY A 13 11.69 19.78 2.50
C GLY A 13 11.40 18.35 2.95
N LEU A 14 11.14 18.13 4.25
CA LEU A 14 10.77 16.84 4.81
C LEU A 14 9.46 16.32 4.21
N PHE A 15 8.45 17.18 4.09
CA PHE A 15 7.19 16.83 3.43
C PHE A 15 7.42 16.34 2.00
N GLN A 16 8.21 17.07 1.21
CA GLN A 16 8.49 16.68 -0.18
C GLN A 16 9.25 15.37 -0.27
N ALA A 17 10.21 15.13 0.63
CA ALA A 17 10.94 13.87 0.70
C ALA A 17 9.99 12.69 0.95
N ILE A 18 9.11 12.80 1.96
CA ILE A 18 8.13 11.76 2.28
C ILE A 18 7.18 11.50 1.11
N VAL A 19 6.66 12.55 0.47
CA VAL A 19 5.76 12.42 -0.68
C VAL A 19 6.46 11.76 -1.87
N ASN A 20 7.72 12.11 -2.12
CA ASN A 20 8.50 11.48 -3.18
C ASN A 20 8.78 10.01 -2.88
N ASP A 21 9.17 9.66 -1.65
CA ASP A 21 9.38 8.27 -1.24
C ASP A 21 8.10 7.44 -1.42
N MET A 22 6.94 7.98 -1.05
CA MET A 22 5.65 7.34 -1.30
C MET A 22 5.44 7.09 -2.80
N LYS A 23 5.68 8.08 -3.67
CA LYS A 23 5.50 7.96 -5.11
C LYS A 23 6.49 6.99 -5.76
N CYS A 24 7.74 6.97 -5.29
CA CYS A 24 8.77 6.07 -5.76
C CYS A 24 8.53 4.62 -5.34
N SER A 25 7.69 4.36 -4.35
CA SER A 25 7.36 3.00 -3.92
C SER A 25 6.41 2.24 -4.86
N TYR A 26 5.67 2.93 -5.74
CA TYR A 26 4.63 2.30 -6.56
C TYR A 26 5.13 1.15 -7.44
N PRO A 27 6.26 1.26 -8.17
CA PRO A 27 6.74 0.16 -9.01
C PRO A 27 7.05 -1.11 -8.21
N VAL A 28 7.48 -0.97 -6.95
CA VAL A 28 7.78 -2.12 -6.07
C VAL A 28 6.48 -2.83 -5.67
N TRP A 29 5.45 -2.07 -5.31
CA TRP A 29 4.13 -2.62 -4.98
C TRP A 29 3.45 -3.26 -6.19
N GLU A 30 3.57 -2.63 -7.36
CA GLU A 30 3.06 -3.16 -8.62
C GLU A 30 3.75 -4.46 -9.01
N ASP A 31 5.08 -4.55 -8.92
CA ASP A 31 5.80 -5.79 -9.19
C ASP A 31 5.42 -6.89 -8.21
N PHE A 32 5.34 -6.58 -6.91
CA PHE A 32 4.88 -7.54 -5.90
C PHE A 32 3.48 -8.07 -6.22
N SER A 33 2.52 -7.19 -6.53
CA SER A 33 1.16 -7.58 -6.93
C SER A 33 1.14 -8.45 -8.18
N ALA A 34 1.97 -8.12 -9.18
CA ALA A 34 2.11 -8.92 -10.40
C ALA A 34 2.67 -10.32 -10.10
N LYS A 35 3.71 -10.44 -9.25
CA LYS A 35 4.26 -11.75 -8.85
C LYS A 35 3.25 -12.56 -8.04
N ALA A 36 2.52 -11.93 -7.12
CA ALA A 36 1.48 -12.58 -6.34
C ALA A 36 0.35 -13.12 -7.24
N THR A 37 -0.06 -12.35 -8.25
CA THR A 37 -1.05 -12.77 -9.26
C THR A 37 -0.56 -13.99 -10.05
N LYS A 38 0.71 -13.99 -10.46
CA LYS A 38 1.32 -15.12 -11.16
C LYS A 38 1.37 -16.36 -10.27
N LEU A 39 1.78 -16.22 -9.01
CA LEU A 39 1.79 -17.30 -8.03
C LEU A 39 0.39 -17.89 -7.85
N HIS A 40 -0.62 -17.05 -7.63
CA HIS A 40 -2.01 -17.47 -7.52
C HIS A 40 -2.47 -18.28 -8.75
N SER A 41 -2.15 -17.81 -9.96
CA SER A 41 -2.48 -18.54 -11.19
C SER A 41 -1.85 -19.93 -11.24
N GLN A 42 -0.58 -20.06 -10.85
CA GLN A 42 0.09 -21.36 -10.80
C GLN A 42 -0.52 -22.27 -9.73
N LEU A 43 -0.83 -21.73 -8.54
CA LEU A 43 -1.47 -22.49 -7.46
C LEU A 43 -2.85 -23.02 -7.89
N ARG A 44 -3.65 -22.23 -8.62
CA ARG A 44 -4.92 -22.72 -9.18
C ARG A 44 -4.72 -23.90 -10.11
N THR A 45 -3.74 -23.81 -11.01
CA THR A 45 -3.39 -24.91 -11.92
C THR A 45 -2.93 -26.15 -11.15
N THR A 46 -2.08 -25.98 -10.14
CA THR A 46 -1.61 -27.06 -9.27
C THR A 46 -2.75 -27.74 -8.52
N VAL A 47 -3.72 -26.96 -8.00
CA VAL A 47 -4.93 -27.50 -7.36
C VAL A 47 -5.73 -28.37 -8.33
N LEU A 48 -5.94 -27.92 -9.57
CA LEU A 48 -6.63 -28.72 -10.59
C LEU A 48 -5.88 -30.01 -10.94
N ALA A 49 -4.56 -29.93 -11.12
CA ALA A 49 -3.72 -31.09 -11.37
C ALA A 49 -3.73 -32.09 -10.19
N ALA A 50 -3.72 -31.58 -8.95
CA ALA A 50 -3.80 -32.40 -7.76
C ALA A 50 -5.14 -33.16 -7.67
N VAL A 51 -6.27 -32.52 -7.99
CA VAL A 51 -7.56 -33.19 -8.04
C VAL A 51 -7.56 -34.33 -9.05
N ALA A 52 -7.12 -34.07 -10.29
CA ALA A 52 -7.06 -35.09 -11.34
C ALA A 52 -6.14 -36.27 -10.96
N PHE A 53 -5.00 -35.97 -10.35
CA PHE A 53 -4.10 -36.98 -9.81
C PHE A 53 -4.77 -37.83 -8.72
N LEU A 54 -5.45 -37.20 -7.76
CA LEU A 54 -6.11 -37.89 -6.65
C LEU A 54 -7.31 -38.73 -7.12
N ASP A 55 -7.99 -38.34 -8.20
CA ASP A 55 -9.01 -39.17 -8.82
C ASP A 55 -8.42 -40.43 -9.46
N ALA A 56 -7.29 -40.31 -10.16
CA ALA A 56 -6.56 -41.48 -10.69
C ALA A 56 -6.01 -42.36 -9.55
N PHE A 57 -5.47 -41.74 -8.50
CA PHE A 57 -5.00 -42.43 -7.30
C PHE A 57 -6.12 -43.25 -6.67
N GLN A 58 -7.31 -42.67 -6.51
CA GLN A 58 -8.45 -43.36 -5.90
C GLN A 58 -8.86 -44.59 -6.73
N LYS A 59 -8.83 -44.51 -8.07
CA LYS A 59 -9.11 -45.68 -8.93
C LYS A 59 -8.16 -46.85 -8.65
N VAL A 60 -6.87 -46.58 -8.41
CA VAL A 60 -5.89 -47.61 -8.02
C VAL A 60 -6.23 -48.20 -6.65
N ALA A 61 -6.59 -47.35 -5.68
CA ALA A 61 -7.01 -47.79 -4.35
C ALA A 61 -8.28 -48.65 -4.39
N ASP A 62 -9.26 -48.27 -5.20
CA ASP A 62 -10.52 -49.00 -5.39
C ASP A 62 -10.28 -50.36 -6.06
N MET A 63 -9.44 -50.38 -7.11
CA MET A 63 -9.03 -51.62 -7.78
C MET A 63 -8.42 -52.60 -6.77
N ALA A 64 -7.48 -52.15 -5.94
CA ALA A 64 -6.88 -52.98 -4.90
C ALA A 64 -7.90 -53.43 -3.84
N THR A 65 -8.82 -52.54 -3.43
CA THR A 65 -9.85 -52.84 -2.42
C THR A 65 -10.84 -53.91 -2.89
N ASN A 66 -11.07 -54.01 -4.20
CA ASN A 66 -11.95 -55.01 -4.81
C ASN A 66 -11.30 -56.39 -5.00
N THR A 67 -10.01 -56.54 -4.65
CA THR A 67 -9.32 -57.84 -4.69
C THR A 67 -9.57 -58.66 -3.41
N ARG A 68 -9.05 -59.90 -3.36
CA ARG A 68 -9.15 -60.81 -2.21
C ARG A 68 -7.83 -60.88 -1.45
N GLY A 69 -7.90 -61.24 -0.17
CA GLY A 69 -6.72 -61.41 0.70
C GLY A 69 -6.05 -60.07 1.05
N ALA A 70 -4.75 -60.12 1.36
CA ALA A 70 -3.99 -58.98 1.89
C ALA A 70 -3.96 -57.74 0.98
N THR A 71 -4.16 -57.91 -0.34
CA THR A 71 -4.21 -56.79 -1.29
C THR A 71 -5.41 -55.85 -1.02
N ARG A 72 -6.49 -56.36 -0.44
CA ARG A 72 -7.62 -55.53 0.00
C ARG A 72 -7.23 -54.56 1.13
N ASP A 73 -6.38 -54.99 2.05
CA ASP A 73 -5.90 -54.16 3.16
C ASP A 73 -4.98 -53.04 2.65
N ILE A 74 -4.19 -53.34 1.61
CA ILE A 74 -3.40 -52.33 0.88
C ILE A 74 -4.33 -51.30 0.24
N GLY A 75 -5.37 -51.72 -0.48
CA GLY A 75 -6.37 -50.82 -1.06
C GLY A 75 -7.02 -49.90 -0.03
N SER A 76 -7.39 -50.47 1.12
CA SER A 76 -7.95 -49.70 2.25
C SER A 76 -6.97 -48.66 2.81
N ALA A 77 -5.68 -48.99 2.89
CA ALA A 77 -4.63 -48.05 3.29
C ALA A 77 -4.42 -46.94 2.26
N LEU A 78 -4.42 -47.27 0.96
CA LEU A 78 -4.33 -46.31 -0.14
C LEU A 78 -5.53 -45.34 -0.12
N THR A 79 -6.75 -45.82 0.10
CA THR A 79 -7.93 -44.95 0.23
C THR A 79 -7.78 -43.97 1.39
N ARG A 80 -7.29 -44.40 2.56
CA ARG A 80 -7.02 -43.47 3.68
C ARG A 80 -5.99 -42.40 3.31
N MET A 81 -4.94 -42.78 2.57
CA MET A 81 -3.94 -41.82 2.09
C MET A 81 -4.53 -40.83 1.08
N CYS A 82 -5.32 -41.30 0.13
CA CYS A 82 -6.03 -40.46 -0.84
C CYS A 82 -6.92 -39.42 -0.14
N MET A 83 -7.73 -39.86 0.84
CA MET A 83 -8.60 -38.97 1.61
C MET A 83 -7.80 -37.93 2.42
N ARG A 84 -6.65 -38.32 2.99
CA ARG A 84 -5.74 -37.38 3.67
C ARG A 84 -5.20 -36.32 2.70
N HIS A 85 -4.82 -36.71 1.49
CA HIS A 85 -4.35 -35.77 0.48
C HIS A 85 -5.47 -34.87 -0.04
N ARG A 86 -6.72 -35.35 -0.18
CA ARG A 86 -7.87 -34.50 -0.48
C ARG A 86 -8.09 -33.41 0.56
N SER A 87 -7.87 -33.70 1.84
CA SER A 87 -7.91 -32.68 2.90
C SER A 87 -6.82 -31.61 2.74
N ILE A 88 -5.61 -32.00 2.31
CA ILE A 88 -4.51 -31.07 2.04
C ILE A 88 -4.83 -30.20 0.81
N GLU A 89 -5.35 -30.80 -0.27
CA GLU A 89 -5.79 -30.08 -1.46
C GLU A 89 -6.87 -29.05 -1.12
N ALA A 90 -7.85 -29.39 -0.29
CA ALA A 90 -8.88 -28.46 0.15
C ALA A 90 -8.30 -27.25 0.88
N LYS A 91 -7.29 -27.46 1.74
CA LYS A 91 -6.57 -26.35 2.42
C LYS A 91 -5.78 -25.50 1.42
N LEU A 92 -5.13 -26.12 0.44
CA LEU A 92 -4.41 -25.42 -0.62
C LEU A 92 -5.36 -24.55 -1.46
N ARG A 93 -6.54 -25.07 -1.78
CA ARG A 93 -7.60 -24.33 -2.48
C ARG A 93 -8.08 -23.13 -1.68
N GLN A 94 -8.34 -23.31 -0.37
CA GLN A 94 -8.71 -22.21 0.52
C GLN A 94 -7.62 -21.12 0.56
N PHE A 95 -6.36 -21.52 0.74
CA PHE A 95 -5.23 -20.61 0.71
C PHE A 95 -5.13 -19.85 -0.61
N THR A 96 -5.29 -20.55 -1.73
CA THR A 96 -5.26 -19.96 -3.08
C THR A 96 -6.35 -18.91 -3.23
N ASN A 97 -7.58 -19.20 -2.81
CA ASN A 97 -8.69 -18.23 -2.88
C ASN A 97 -8.43 -17.02 -1.96
N ALA A 98 -8.00 -17.26 -0.72
CA ALA A 98 -7.69 -16.19 0.24
C ALA A 98 -6.55 -15.28 -0.27
N LEU A 99 -5.55 -15.83 -0.96
CA LEU A 99 -4.49 -15.04 -1.58
C LEU A 99 -5.03 -14.02 -2.59
N MET A 100 -6.03 -14.41 -3.39
CA MET A 100 -6.67 -13.49 -4.33
C MET A 100 -7.55 -12.46 -3.59
N GLU A 101 -8.49 -12.93 -2.78
CA GLU A 101 -9.55 -12.11 -2.20
C GLU A 101 -9.07 -11.20 -1.06
N SER A 102 -8.11 -11.66 -0.27
CA SER A 102 -7.66 -10.95 0.94
C SER A 102 -6.33 -10.21 0.76
N LEU A 103 -5.58 -10.48 -0.32
CA LEU A 103 -4.30 -9.81 -0.57
C LEU A 103 -4.23 -9.16 -1.95
N ILE A 104 -4.36 -9.93 -3.04
CA ILE A 104 -4.09 -9.41 -4.39
C ILE A 104 -5.09 -8.31 -4.79
N THR A 105 -6.38 -8.61 -4.77
CA THR A 105 -7.41 -7.65 -5.18
C THR A 105 -7.42 -6.40 -4.28
N PRO A 106 -7.45 -6.53 -2.93
CA PRO A 106 -7.40 -5.34 -2.06
C PRO A 106 -6.13 -4.50 -2.26
N LEU A 107 -4.97 -5.13 -2.49
CA LEU A 107 -3.73 -4.41 -2.71
C LEU A 107 -3.75 -3.63 -4.04
N GLN A 108 -4.28 -4.21 -5.11
CA GLN A 108 -4.40 -3.54 -6.41
C GLN A 108 -5.25 -2.27 -6.30
N ASP A 109 -6.40 -2.36 -5.64
CA ASP A 109 -7.27 -1.20 -5.39
C ASP A 109 -6.56 -0.14 -4.54
N LYS A 110 -5.85 -0.58 -3.49
CA LYS A 110 -5.13 0.34 -2.59
C LYS A 110 -3.98 1.07 -3.27
N ILE A 111 -3.26 0.45 -4.19
CA ILE A 111 -2.18 1.12 -4.94
C ILE A 111 -2.75 2.30 -5.74
N GLU A 112 -3.89 2.12 -6.41
CA GLU A 112 -4.55 3.18 -7.17
C GLU A 112 -5.06 4.31 -6.27
N ASP A 113 -5.63 3.97 -5.11
CA ASP A 113 -6.04 4.95 -4.11
C ASP A 113 -4.83 5.73 -3.56
N TRP A 114 -3.73 5.07 -3.24
CA TRP A 114 -2.52 5.71 -2.73
C TRP A 114 -1.93 6.70 -3.73
N LYS A 115 -1.92 6.37 -5.04
CA LYS A 115 -1.51 7.30 -6.10
C LYS A 115 -2.37 8.57 -6.09
N LYS A 116 -3.69 8.42 -5.98
CA LYS A 116 -4.62 9.57 -5.92
C LYS A 116 -4.38 10.40 -4.67
N THR A 117 -4.31 9.77 -3.50
CA THR A 117 -4.11 10.44 -2.21
C THR A 117 -2.77 11.18 -2.15
N ALA A 118 -1.66 10.58 -2.58
CA ALA A 118 -0.36 11.24 -2.57
C ALA A 118 -0.32 12.44 -3.51
N ASN A 119 -0.94 12.35 -4.69
CA ASN A 119 -1.05 13.47 -5.62
C ASN A 119 -1.94 14.59 -5.07
N GLN A 120 -3.01 14.25 -4.36
CA GLN A 120 -3.87 15.23 -3.71
C GLN A 120 -3.14 15.94 -2.56
N LEU A 121 -2.44 15.19 -1.72
CA LEU A 121 -1.64 15.72 -0.60
C LEU A 121 -0.59 16.73 -1.09
N ASP A 122 0.10 16.40 -2.18
CA ASP A 122 1.10 17.27 -2.82
C ASP A 122 0.48 18.58 -3.33
N LYS A 123 -0.68 18.50 -4.00
CA LYS A 123 -1.44 19.67 -4.47
C LYS A 123 -1.90 20.56 -3.33
N ASP A 124 -2.45 19.97 -2.28
CA ASP A 124 -2.99 20.71 -1.13
C ASP A 124 -1.87 21.41 -0.35
N HIS A 125 -0.75 20.70 -0.12
CA HIS A 125 0.43 21.31 0.47
C HIS A 125 0.97 22.47 -0.37
N ALA A 126 1.11 22.30 -1.70
CA ALA A 126 1.57 23.36 -2.58
C ALA A 126 0.65 24.59 -2.57
N LYS A 127 -0.67 24.38 -2.49
CA LYS A 127 -1.67 25.44 -2.43
C LYS A 127 -1.60 26.21 -1.10
N GLU A 128 -1.61 25.49 0.03
CA GLU A 128 -1.60 26.12 1.34
C GLU A 128 -0.26 26.79 1.63
N TYR A 129 0.86 26.17 1.25
CA TYR A 129 2.19 26.75 1.37
C TYR A 129 2.30 28.11 0.64
N LYS A 130 1.80 28.18 -0.61
CA LYS A 130 1.75 29.44 -1.37
C LYS A 130 0.87 30.49 -0.68
N ARG A 131 -0.29 30.09 -0.15
CA ARG A 131 -1.22 30.97 0.56
C ARG A 131 -0.58 31.55 1.82
N SER A 132 0.00 30.71 2.68
CA SER A 132 0.65 31.16 3.92
C SER A 132 1.82 32.09 3.62
N ARG A 133 2.64 31.78 2.61
CA ARG A 133 3.74 32.67 2.16
C ARG A 133 3.23 34.03 1.69
N HIS A 134 2.10 34.07 0.97
CA HIS A 134 1.49 35.32 0.54
C HIS A 134 0.98 36.17 1.71
N GLU A 135 0.27 35.55 2.66
CA GLU A 135 -0.19 36.19 3.90
C GLU A 135 0.96 36.78 4.72
N ILE A 136 2.05 36.02 4.91
CA ILE A 136 3.27 36.49 5.59
C ILE A 136 3.85 37.72 4.89
N LYS A 137 3.98 37.67 3.56
CA LYS A 137 4.52 38.79 2.77
C LYS A 137 3.64 40.03 2.88
N LYS A 138 2.32 39.86 2.85
CA LYS A 138 1.35 40.96 3.01
C LYS A 138 1.47 41.62 4.38
N LYS A 139 1.44 40.82 5.46
CA LYS A 139 1.61 41.32 6.84
C LYS A 139 2.95 42.03 7.03
N SER A 140 4.04 41.47 6.52
CA SER A 140 5.37 42.09 6.58
C SER A 140 5.41 43.47 5.88
N SER A 141 4.82 43.58 4.69
CA SER A 141 4.67 44.86 3.98
C SER A 141 3.86 45.89 4.78
N ASP A 142 2.74 45.47 5.38
CA ASP A 142 1.89 46.36 6.18
C ASP A 142 2.61 46.84 7.44
N THR A 143 3.36 45.95 8.12
CA THR A 143 4.20 46.31 9.26
C THR A 143 5.28 47.34 8.87
N MET A 144 5.95 47.17 7.72
CA MET A 144 6.93 48.17 7.24
C MET A 144 6.29 49.54 6.98
N LYS A 145 5.09 49.60 6.40
CA LYS A 145 4.37 50.86 6.17
C LYS A 145 4.02 51.54 7.49
N LEU A 146 3.55 50.79 8.48
CA LEU A 146 3.24 51.31 9.82
C LEU A 146 4.48 51.83 10.53
N GLN A 147 5.61 51.10 10.47
CA GLN A 147 6.89 51.56 11.04
C GLN A 147 7.37 52.87 10.40
N LYS A 148 7.24 53.01 9.07
CA LYS A 148 7.57 54.27 8.38
C LYS A 148 6.67 55.42 8.81
N LYS A 149 5.37 55.18 9.01
CA LYS A 149 4.42 56.20 9.48
C LYS A 149 4.72 56.64 10.92
N ALA A 150 4.94 55.69 11.83
CA ALA A 150 5.30 55.97 13.22
C ALA A 150 6.59 56.79 13.35
N ARG A 151 7.61 56.52 12.53
CA ARG A 151 8.85 57.32 12.50
C ARG A 151 8.63 58.76 12.03
N LYS A 152 7.73 58.99 11.07
CA LYS A 152 7.39 60.34 10.60
C LYS A 152 6.61 61.13 11.65
N ASP A 153 5.70 60.47 12.37
CA ASP A 153 4.89 61.14 13.40
C ASP A 153 5.70 61.43 14.67
N GLY A 154 6.61 60.55 15.09
CA GLY A 154 7.55 60.81 16.19
C GLY A 154 8.57 61.93 15.91
N GLY A 155 8.96 62.11 14.65
CA GLY A 155 9.83 63.23 14.25
C GLY A 155 9.13 64.59 14.30
N LYS A 156 7.80 64.65 14.20
CA LYS A 156 7.02 65.89 14.32
C LYS A 156 6.81 66.33 15.77
N GLN A 157 6.71 65.39 16.72
CA GLN A 157 6.58 65.72 18.15
C GLN A 157 7.87 66.32 18.74
N ASN A 158 9.05 65.90 18.28
CA ASN A 158 10.32 66.51 18.69
C ASN A 158 10.59 67.87 18.03
N ALA A 159 9.92 68.20 16.92
CA ALA A 159 10.07 69.50 16.25
C ALA A 159 9.11 70.58 16.81
N LEU A 160 8.11 70.19 17.60
CA LEU A 160 7.17 71.09 18.28
C LEU A 160 7.56 71.39 19.74
N SER A 161 8.68 70.83 20.21
CA SER A 161 9.21 70.96 21.58
C SER A 161 10.56 71.68 21.67
N ILE A 162 10.99 72.35 20.58
CA ILE A 162 12.09 73.33 20.52
C ILE A 162 11.47 74.65 20.07
#